data_AF-A0A382SCX7-F1
#
_entry.id   AF-A0A382SCX7-F1
#
_cell.length_a   1.000
_cell.length_b   1.000
_cell.length_c   1.000
_cell.angle_alpha   90.00
_cell.angle_beta   90.00
_cell.angle_gamma   90.00
#
_symmetry.space_group_name_H-M   'P 1'
#
loop_
_entity.id
_entity.type
_entity.pdbx_description
1 polymer ?
#
loop_
_entity_poly.entity_id
_entity_poly.type
_entity_poly.pdbx_seq_one_letter_code
_entity_poly.pdbx_strand_id
1 'polypeptide(L)'
;MVDWMDVNAEWFLNAVKWPFDFLLENMVNDFLLTLPWYLVVIFTVILGSLVRTPKIGIMAGAGLTMCGLLGAMYWVETMRTIGMVLVAVGLCALIGVPLGVFCARVDSAWNVTRPVLDAMQTVHTFVYMVPFVF
;
A
#
# COMPACT_ATOMS: atom_id res chain seq x y z
N MET A 1 -7.34 4.85 29.31
CA MET A 1 -7.84 5.86 28.34
C MET A 1 -7.82 5.27 26.94
N VAL A 2 -6.74 4.57 26.55
CA VAL A 2 -6.65 3.72 25.35
C VAL A 2 -7.76 2.65 25.33
N ASP A 3 -7.95 1.88 26.41
CA ASP A 3 -8.99 0.82 26.46
C ASP A 3 -10.43 1.31 26.24
N TRP A 4 -10.75 2.55 26.65
CA TRP A 4 -12.09 3.12 26.46
C TRP A 4 -12.31 3.58 25.01
N MET A 5 -11.24 4.04 24.35
CA MET A 5 -11.26 4.45 22.95
C MET A 5 -11.29 3.21 22.03
N ASP A 6 -10.59 2.13 22.39
CA ASP A 6 -10.72 0.86 21.70
C ASP A 6 -12.16 0.35 21.77
N VAL A 7 -12.77 0.23 22.96
CA VAL A 7 -14.15 -0.31 23.07
C VAL A 7 -15.22 0.54 22.34
N ASN A 8 -15.06 1.87 22.24
CA ASN A 8 -16.07 2.74 21.60
C ASN A 8 -15.77 3.10 20.14
N ALA A 9 -14.51 3.08 19.72
CA ALA A 9 -14.07 3.42 18.37
C ALA A 9 -13.61 2.19 17.56
N GLU A 10 -13.56 0.99 18.15
CA GLU A 10 -13.18 -0.26 17.47
C GLU A 10 -13.98 -0.48 16.19
N TRP A 11 -15.28 -0.21 16.20
CA TRP A 11 -16.11 -0.35 15.00
C TRP A 11 -15.66 0.59 13.86
N PHE A 12 -15.24 1.82 14.18
CA PHE A 12 -14.77 2.80 13.19
C PHE A 12 -13.36 2.45 12.72
N LEU A 13 -12.46 2.11 13.65
CA LEU A 13 -11.09 1.72 13.32
C LEU A 13 -11.05 0.43 12.49
N ASN A 14 -11.88 -0.55 12.82
CA ASN A 14 -12.01 -1.79 12.05
C ASN A 14 -12.62 -1.51 10.68
N ALA A 15 -13.60 -0.61 10.55
CA ALA A 15 -14.14 -0.23 9.25
C ALA A 15 -13.09 0.42 8.34
N VAL A 16 -12.19 1.25 8.89
CA VAL A 16 -11.11 1.89 8.14
C VAL A 16 -10.00 0.91 7.78
N LYS A 17 -9.67 -0.04 8.67
CA LYS A 17 -8.63 -1.06 8.44
C LYS A 17 -9.09 -2.18 7.50
N TRP A 18 -10.38 -2.53 7.55
CA TRP A 18 -10.99 -3.60 6.78
C TRP A 18 -10.55 -3.66 5.30
N PRO A 19 -10.59 -2.57 4.50
CA PRO A 19 -10.17 -2.66 3.10
C PRO A 19 -8.67 -2.97 2.93
N PHE A 20 -7.81 -2.50 3.85
CA PHE A 20 -6.38 -2.80 3.81
C PHE A 20 -6.13 -4.26 4.18
N ASP A 21 -6.72 -4.72 5.29
CA ASP A 21 -6.54 -6.09 5.78
C ASP A 21 -7.10 -7.10 4.77
N PHE A 22 -8.30 -6.84 4.24
CA PHE A 22 -8.94 -7.68 3.23
C PHE A 22 -8.07 -7.78 1.97
N LEU A 23 -7.56 -6.67 1.45
CA LEU A 23 -6.74 -6.69 0.23
C LEU A 23 -5.37 -7.33 0.49
N LEU A 24 -4.75 -7.09 1.64
CA LEU A 24 -3.46 -7.70 1.96
C LEU A 24 -3.59 -9.20 2.16
N GLU A 25 -4.61 -9.68 2.86
CA GLU A 25 -4.81 -11.11 3.10
C GLU A 25 -5.07 -11.84 1.77
N ASN A 26 -6.02 -11.36 0.97
CA ASN A 26 -6.34 -11.99 -0.32
C ASN A 26 -5.20 -11.88 -1.34
N MET A 27 -4.54 -10.73 -1.47
CA MET A 27 -3.52 -10.53 -2.51
C MET A 27 -2.15 -11.07 -2.10
N VAL A 28 -1.75 -10.93 -0.84
CA VAL A 28 -0.41 -11.32 -0.39
C VAL A 28 -0.42 -12.74 0.14
N ASN A 29 -1.24 -13.04 1.15
CA ASN A 29 -1.20 -14.35 1.81
C ASN A 29 -1.79 -15.45 0.94
N ASP A 30 -2.96 -15.23 0.36
CA ASP A 30 -3.67 -16.28 -0.38
C ASP A 30 -3.20 -16.43 -1.83
N PHE A 31 -2.65 -15.38 -2.43
CA PHE A 31 -2.21 -15.39 -3.83
C PHE A 31 -0.70 -15.31 -4.02
N LEU A 32 -0.02 -14.29 -3.49
CA LEU A 32 1.41 -14.08 -3.75
C LEU A 32 2.31 -15.09 -3.04
N LEU A 33 1.96 -15.49 -1.82
CA LEU A 33 2.75 -16.43 -1.01
C LEU A 33 2.46 -17.90 -1.34
N THR A 34 1.33 -18.21 -1.99
CA THR A 34 1.05 -19.56 -2.49
C THR A 34 1.85 -19.89 -3.75
N LEU A 35 2.32 -18.87 -4.47
CA LEU A 35 3.18 -19.03 -5.63
C LEU A 35 4.66 -19.23 -5.24
N PRO A 36 5.36 -20.18 -5.87
CA PRO A 36 6.81 -20.30 -5.73
C PRO A 36 7.55 -19.00 -6.09
N TRP A 37 8.55 -18.64 -5.28
CA TRP A 37 9.23 -17.35 -5.37
C TRP A 37 9.83 -17.04 -6.76
N TYR A 38 10.36 -18.07 -7.44
CA TYR A 38 10.93 -17.93 -8.78
C TYR A 38 9.88 -17.55 -9.83
N LEU A 39 8.61 -17.97 -9.68
CA LEU A 39 7.53 -17.57 -10.59
C LEU A 39 7.22 -16.08 -10.45
N VAL A 40 7.22 -15.57 -9.23
CA VAL A 40 6.99 -14.14 -8.96
C VAL A 40 8.12 -13.28 -9.53
N VAL A 41 9.36 -13.76 -9.45
CA VAL A 41 10.52 -13.12 -10.10
C VAL A 41 10.33 -13.06 -11.61
N ILE A 42 10.04 -14.20 -12.25
CA ILE A 42 9.86 -14.29 -13.71
C ILE A 42 8.73 -13.35 -14.15
N PHE A 43 7.60 -13.38 -13.45
CA PHE A 43 6.48 -12.49 -13.70
C PHE A 43 6.87 -11.02 -13.60
N THR A 44 7.65 -10.65 -12.59
CA THR A 44 8.12 -9.27 -12.40
C THR A 44 9.07 -8.83 -13.53
N VAL A 45 9.94 -9.71 -14.01
CA VAL A 45 10.82 -9.44 -15.15
C VAL A 45 9.99 -9.18 -16.41
N ILE A 46 9.00 -10.04 -16.69
CA ILE A 46 8.14 -9.94 -17.87
C ILE A 46 7.33 -8.64 -17.81
N LEU A 47 6.65 -8.37 -16.69
CA LEU A 47 5.86 -7.14 -16.53
C LEU A 47 6.72 -5.88 -16.60
N GLY A 48 7.86 -5.85 -15.90
CA GLY A 48 8.75 -4.67 -15.92
C GLY A 48 9.33 -4.40 -17.31
N SER A 49 9.59 -5.46 -18.08
CA SER A 49 10.02 -5.36 -19.48
C SER A 49 8.91 -4.80 -20.37
N LEU A 50 7.67 -5.24 -20.17
CA LEU A 50 6.52 -4.85 -20.99
C LEU A 50 6.03 -3.41 -20.71
N VAL A 51 6.01 -3.00 -19.44
CA VAL A 51 5.46 -1.70 -19.03
C VAL A 51 6.41 -0.54 -19.37
N ARG A 52 7.73 -0.77 -19.32
CA ARG A 52 8.70 0.32 -19.51
C ARG A 52 9.86 -0.04 -20.43
N THR A 53 10.80 -0.86 -19.98
CA THR A 53 11.95 -1.30 -20.77
C THR A 53 12.51 -2.62 -20.25
N PRO A 54 13.13 -3.46 -21.10
CA PRO A 54 13.72 -4.75 -20.68
C PRO A 54 14.79 -4.60 -19.60
N LYS A 55 15.56 -3.50 -19.61
CA LYS A 55 16.55 -3.22 -18.57
C LYS A 55 15.92 -3.11 -17.18
N ILE A 56 14.76 -2.46 -17.08
CA ILE A 56 14.06 -2.26 -15.80
C ILE A 56 13.47 -3.58 -15.30
N GLY A 57 12.87 -4.38 -16.20
CA GLY A 57 12.38 -5.72 -15.84
C GLY A 57 13.50 -6.61 -15.28
N ILE A 58 14.66 -6.64 -15.94
CA ILE A 58 15.81 -7.43 -15.49
C ILE A 58 16.35 -6.92 -14.15
N MET A 59 16.48 -5.59 -13.97
CA MET A 59 16.95 -5.02 -12.70
C MET A 59 15.99 -5.31 -11.54
N ALA A 60 14.68 -5.16 -11.77
CA ALA A 60 13.66 -5.45 -10.76
C ALA A 60 13.65 -6.94 -10.39
N GLY A 61 13.72 -7.83 -11.38
CA GLY A 61 13.84 -9.27 -11.16
C GLY A 61 15.12 -9.68 -10.45
N ALA A 62 16.25 -9.06 -10.78
CA ALA A 62 17.52 -9.30 -10.09
C ALA A 62 17.44 -8.92 -8.60
N GLY A 63 16.84 -7.77 -8.29
CA GLY A 63 16.61 -7.35 -6.89
C GLY A 63 15.70 -8.32 -6.13
N LEU A 64 14.58 -8.72 -6.73
CA LEU A 64 13.66 -9.71 -6.15
C LEU A 64 14.31 -11.09 -5.99
N THR A 65 15.18 -11.48 -6.92
CA THR A 65 15.95 -12.73 -6.83
C THR A 65 16.89 -12.69 -5.62
N MET A 66 17.59 -11.57 -5.40
CA MET A 66 18.43 -11.41 -4.21
C MET A 66 17.61 -11.55 -2.92
N CYS A 67 16.42 -10.97 -2.85
CA CYS A 67 15.51 -11.13 -1.70
C CYS A 67 15.05 -12.58 -1.51
N GLY A 68 14.76 -13.31 -2.60
CA GLY A 68 14.40 -14.73 -2.53
C GLY A 68 15.54 -15.63 -2.04
N LEU A 69 16.78 -15.29 -2.41
CA LEU A 69 17.98 -16.04 -1.99
C LEU A 69 18.37 -15.82 -0.52
N LEU A 70 17.92 -14.73 0.11
CA LEU A 70 18.17 -14.45 1.53
C LEU A 70 17.37 -15.37 2.48
N GLY A 71 16.39 -16.11 1.95
CA GLY A 71 15.65 -17.13 2.68
C GLY A 71 14.15 -16.87 2.76
N ALA A 72 13.42 -17.90 3.18
CA ALA A 72 11.95 -17.89 3.16
C ALA A 72 11.34 -16.82 4.08
N MET A 73 11.94 -16.55 5.24
CA MET A 73 11.45 -15.51 6.17
C MET A 73 11.55 -14.11 5.54
N TYR A 74 12.68 -13.79 4.89
CA TYR A 74 12.86 -12.51 4.21
C TYR A 74 11.96 -12.35 2.99
N TRP A 75 11.65 -13.44 2.30
CA TRP A 75 10.70 -13.45 1.20
C TRP A 75 9.29 -13.02 1.65
N VAL A 76 8.80 -13.58 2.76
CA VAL A 76 7.48 -13.23 3.31
C VAL A 76 7.40 -11.74 3.63
N GLU A 77 8.41 -11.19 4.31
CA GLU A 77 8.45 -9.77 4.66
C GLU A 77 8.59 -8.87 3.42
N THR A 78 9.36 -9.31 2.42
CA THR A 78 9.49 -8.60 1.13
C THR A 78 8.15 -8.57 0.39
N MET A 79 7.40 -9.67 0.37
CA MET A 79 6.09 -9.72 -0.28
C MET A 79 5.03 -8.91 0.48
N ARG A 80 5.09 -8.87 1.81
CA ARG A 80 4.26 -7.99 2.62
C ARG A 80 4.52 -6.51 2.32
N THR A 81 5.78 -6.10 2.24
CA THR A 81 6.12 -4.70 1.92
C THR A 81 5.69 -4.29 0.51
N ILE A 82 5.93 -5.13 -0.50
CA ILE A 82 5.45 -4.88 -1.87
C ILE A 82 3.91 -4.85 -1.90
N GLY A 83 3.26 -5.78 -1.22
CA GLY A 83 1.80 -5.83 -1.10
C GLY A 83 1.22 -4.58 -0.46
N MET A 84 1.80 -4.10 0.64
CA MET A 84 1.39 -2.85 1.30
C MET A 84 1.48 -1.65 0.36
N VAL A 85 2.57 -1.53 -0.40
CA VAL A 85 2.72 -0.45 -1.37
C VAL A 85 1.69 -0.57 -2.49
N LEU A 86 1.46 -1.75 -3.05
CA LEU A 86 0.47 -1.97 -4.12
C LEU A 86 -0.96 -1.66 -3.66
N VAL A 87 -1.35 -2.16 -2.49
CA VAL A 87 -2.68 -1.89 -1.91
C VAL A 87 -2.85 -0.41 -1.61
N ALA A 88 -1.86 0.23 -0.99
CA ALA A 88 -1.91 1.66 -0.68
C ALA A 88 -2.03 2.52 -1.94
N VAL A 89 -1.22 2.25 -2.97
CA VAL A 89 -1.28 2.97 -4.25
C VAL A 89 -2.59 2.69 -4.98
N GLY A 90 -3.08 1.45 -4.97
CA GLY A 90 -4.34 1.06 -5.58
C GLY A 90 -5.54 1.79 -4.95
N LEU A 91 -5.64 1.78 -3.62
CA LEU A 91 -6.69 2.50 -2.89
C LEU A 91 -6.56 4.02 -3.07
N CYS A 92 -5.33 4.56 -3.04
CA CYS A 92 -5.06 5.97 -3.28
C CYS A 92 -5.50 6.38 -4.70
N ALA A 93 -5.21 5.60 -5.72
CA ALA A 93 -5.66 5.88 -7.08
C ALA A 93 -7.19 5.77 -7.21
N LEU A 94 -7.78 4.73 -6.60
CA LEU A 94 -9.22 4.47 -6.65
C LEU A 94 -10.04 5.60 -6.03
N ILE A 95 -9.57 6.17 -4.92
CA ILE A 95 -10.29 7.26 -4.20
C ILE A 95 -9.80 8.63 -4.69
N GLY A 96 -8.49 8.80 -4.83
CA GLY A 96 -7.85 10.07 -5.15
C GLY A 96 -8.14 10.55 -6.58
N VAL A 97 -8.22 9.64 -7.57
CA VAL A 97 -8.53 10.06 -8.96
C VAL A 97 -9.95 10.60 -9.08
N PRO A 98 -11.02 9.91 -8.62
CA PRO A 98 -12.37 10.48 -8.64
C PRO A 98 -12.49 11.78 -7.84
N LEU A 99 -11.85 11.84 -6.67
CA LEU A 99 -11.87 13.03 -5.83
C LEU A 99 -11.17 14.21 -6.49
N GLY A 100 -10.05 13.97 -7.17
CA GLY A 100 -9.34 14.96 -7.98
C GLY A 100 -10.19 15.46 -9.15
N VAL A 101 -10.87 14.56 -9.87
CA VAL A 101 -11.79 14.92 -10.96
C VAL A 101 -12.97 15.74 -10.44
N PHE A 102 -13.50 15.42 -9.24
CA PHE A 102 -14.57 16.18 -8.62
C PHE A 102 -14.13 17.59 -8.20
N CYS A 103 -12.95 17.72 -7.60
CA CYS A 103 -12.37 19.02 -7.24
C CYS A 103 -12.12 19.90 -8.46
N ALA A 104 -11.80 19.32 -9.62
CA ALA A 104 -11.63 20.06 -10.87
C ALA A 104 -12.95 20.66 -11.42
N ARG A 105 -14.11 20.18 -10.96
CA ARG A 105 -15.43 20.66 -11.40
C ARG A 105 -16.14 21.57 -10.40
N VAL A 106 -15.77 21.50 -9.12
CA VAL A 106 -16.47 22.21 -8.04
C VAL A 106 -15.45 22.94 -7.16
N ASP A 107 -15.43 24.26 -7.26
CA ASP A 107 -14.52 25.12 -6.47
C ASP A 107 -14.73 24.95 -4.95
N SER A 108 -15.97 24.73 -4.51
CA SER A 108 -16.27 24.45 -3.10
C SER A 108 -15.63 23.15 -2.60
N ALA A 109 -15.58 22.11 -3.44
CA ALA A 109 -14.96 20.84 -3.09
C ALA A 109 -13.43 20.98 -2.97
N TRP A 110 -12.83 21.77 -3.87
CA TRP A 110 -11.42 22.12 -3.81
C TRP A 110 -11.08 22.89 -2.53
N ASN A 111 -11.88 23.89 -2.15
CA ASN A 111 -11.63 24.70 -0.96
C ASN A 111 -11.66 23.90 0.35
N VAL A 112 -12.44 22.81 0.41
CA VAL A 112 -12.49 21.92 1.59
C VAL A 112 -11.36 20.87 1.55
N THR A 113 -11.07 20.32 0.38
CA THR A 113 -10.08 19.24 0.24
C THR A 113 -8.65 19.76 0.37
N ARG A 114 -8.37 20.95 -0.19
CA ARG A 114 -7.03 21.57 -0.19
C ARG A 114 -6.38 21.66 1.20
N PRO A 115 -7.03 22.18 2.26
CA PRO A 115 -6.41 22.25 3.58
C PRO A 115 -6.08 20.87 4.16
N VAL A 116 -6.87 19.83 3.84
CA VAL A 116 -6.56 18.45 4.27
C VAL A 116 -5.29 17.96 3.59
N LEU A 117 -5.16 18.17 2.28
CA LEU A 117 -3.96 17.81 1.52
C LEU A 117 -2.72 18.58 2.00
N ASP A 118 -2.87 19.88 2.29
CA ASP A 118 -1.80 20.72 2.82
C ASP A 118 -1.37 20.23 4.22
N ALA A 119 -2.31 19.81 5.08
CA ALA A 119 -2.00 19.20 6.37
C ALA A 119 -1.29 17.85 6.23
N MET A 120 -1.74 16.99 5.30
CA MET A 120 -1.10 15.69 5.04
C MET A 120 0.36 15.84 4.55
N GLN A 121 0.68 16.93 3.86
CA GLN A 121 2.03 17.18 3.31
C GLN A 121 2.98 17.87 4.29
N THR A 122 2.46 18.59 5.29
CA THR A 122 3.27 19.39 6.23
C THR A 122 3.51 18.68 7.55
N VAL A 123 2.61 17.78 7.98
CA VAL A 123 2.76 17.04 9.24
C VAL A 123 3.77 15.91 9.05
N HIS A 124 4.76 15.87 9.95
CA HIS A 124 5.81 14.86 9.94
C HIS A 124 5.28 13.49 10.37
N THR A 125 5.77 12.40 9.76
CA THR A 125 5.30 11.02 10.00
C THR A 125 5.26 10.63 11.48
N PHE A 126 6.24 11.03 12.29
CA PHE A 126 6.23 10.72 13.73
C PHE A 126 4.99 11.26 14.45
N VAL A 127 4.46 12.41 14.05
CA VAL A 127 3.27 13.01 14.68
C VAL A 127 2.04 12.12 14.47
N TYR A 128 1.92 11.51 13.28
CA TYR A 128 0.84 10.56 13.00
C TYR A 128 0.98 9.23 13.75
N MET A 129 2.20 8.85 14.14
CA MET A 129 2.45 7.58 14.85
C MET A 129 2.20 7.66 16.36
N VAL A 130 2.29 8.84 16.98
CA VAL A 130 2.12 9.01 18.45
C VAL A 130 0.83 8.35 18.99
N PRO A 131 -0.37 8.54 18.39
CA PRO A 131 -1.60 7.97 18.94
C PRO A 131 -1.73 6.44 18.80
N PHE A 132 -0.88 5.80 18.00
CA PHE A 132 -0.93 4.36 17.73
C PHE A 132 0.16 3.57 18.43
N VAL A 133 1.23 4.26 18.86
CA VAL A 133 2.40 3.64 19.52
C VAL A 133 2.30 3.74 21.05
N PHE A 134 1.51 4.67 21.59
CA PHE A 134 1.30 4.91 23.03
C PHE A 134 -0.17 4.75 23.41
#